data_AF-A0AAU7QXD7-F1
#
_entry.id   AF-A0AAU7QXD7-F1
#
_cell.length_a   1.000
_cell.length_b   1.000
_cell.length_c   1.000
_cell.angle_alpha   90.00
_cell.angle_beta   90.00
_cell.angle_gamma   90.00
#
_symmetry.space_group_name_H-M   'P 1'
#
loop_
_entity.id
_entity.type
_entity.pdbx_description
1 polymer ?
#
loop_
_entity_poly.entity_id
_entity_poly.type
_entity_poly.pdbx_seq_one_letter_code
_entity_poly.pdbx_strand_id
1 'polypeptide(L)'
;MTVLSPPRAATIDRALRDAQRWCAGHTIDDRPALTHAVRVAVTIGEHVPNPDPDLIAAALLHDIPDFAPRTPDIYQILATAYGPQVPRIIAALQAEHQDLDMPEPPIRVDDLPVLLASTADKTVALTSLLRRAHASGDVTRFLRTRPALLALLPHFRAFQQAAHHRVPLRMSARLDTALTLLERAATGVQTASRQ
;
A
#
# COMPACT_ATOMS: atom_id res chain seq x y z
N MET A 1 6.58 -20.66 1.12
CA MET A 1 6.44 -20.44 -0.33
C MET A 1 5.42 -19.32 -0.50
N THR A 2 5.71 -18.29 -1.30
CA THR A 2 4.81 -17.12 -1.48
C THR A 2 4.09 -17.19 -2.81
N VAL A 3 3.07 -16.34 -3.02
CA VAL A 3 2.38 -16.19 -4.32
C VAL A 3 3.28 -15.77 -5.48
N LEU A 4 4.50 -15.32 -5.20
CA LEU A 4 5.51 -14.98 -6.20
C LEU A 4 6.50 -16.11 -6.47
N SER A 5 6.43 -17.22 -5.72
CA SER A 5 7.29 -18.39 -5.93
C SER A 5 6.84 -19.18 -7.17
N PRO A 6 7.75 -19.67 -8.02
CA PRO A 6 7.37 -20.56 -9.12
C PRO A 6 6.79 -21.90 -8.62
N PRO A 7 5.90 -22.55 -9.40
CA PRO A 7 5.27 -22.02 -10.61
C PRO A 7 4.22 -20.94 -10.26
N ARG A 8 4.22 -19.84 -11.02
CA ARG A 8 3.27 -18.72 -10.86
C ARG A 8 2.60 -18.39 -12.20
N ALA A 9 1.49 -17.66 -12.15
CA ALA A 9 0.76 -17.24 -13.34
C ALA A 9 1.61 -16.34 -14.25
N ALA A 10 1.46 -16.49 -15.58
CA ALA A 10 2.22 -15.70 -16.57
C ALA A 10 1.99 -14.18 -16.44
N THR A 11 0.80 -13.76 -16.00
CA THR A 11 0.48 -12.36 -15.69
C THR A 11 1.37 -11.82 -14.57
N ILE A 12 1.60 -12.60 -13.52
CA ILE A 12 2.47 -12.23 -12.39
C ILE A 12 3.94 -12.17 -12.85
N ASP A 13 4.37 -13.09 -13.71
CA ASP A 13 5.70 -13.04 -14.33
C ASP A 13 5.95 -11.76 -15.11
N ARG A 14 4.96 -11.34 -15.91
CA ARG A 14 5.01 -10.08 -16.65
C ARG A 14 5.04 -8.89 -15.69
N ALA A 15 4.13 -8.87 -14.70
CA ALA A 15 4.06 -7.82 -13.69
C ALA A 15 5.37 -7.64 -12.92
N LEU A 16 6.07 -8.72 -12.55
CA LEU A 16 7.38 -8.62 -11.89
C LEU A 16 8.44 -7.96 -12.78
N ARG A 17 8.49 -8.31 -14.07
CA ARG A 17 9.44 -7.69 -15.01
C ARG A 17 9.14 -6.20 -15.22
N ASP A 18 7.87 -5.86 -15.36
CA ASP A 18 7.47 -4.48 -15.57
C ASP A 18 7.65 -3.65 -14.28
N ALA A 19 7.31 -4.19 -13.11
CA ALA A 19 7.61 -3.56 -11.83
C ALA A 19 9.11 -3.32 -11.65
N GLN A 20 9.97 -4.29 -12.02
CA GLN A 20 11.42 -4.11 -11.96
C GLN A 20 11.91 -2.97 -12.84
N ARG A 21 11.35 -2.86 -14.05
CA ARG A 21 11.70 -1.79 -15.00
C ARG A 21 11.23 -0.43 -14.50
N TRP A 22 9.95 -0.31 -14.14
CA TRP A 22 9.31 0.97 -13.82
C TRP A 22 9.67 1.49 -12.42
N CYS A 23 9.97 0.61 -11.47
CA CYS A 23 10.44 1.02 -10.14
C CYS A 23 11.95 1.33 -10.09
N ALA A 24 12.70 1.12 -11.18
CA ALA A 24 14.15 1.30 -11.19
C ALA A 24 14.54 2.75 -10.87
N GLY A 25 15.34 2.95 -9.82
CA GLY A 25 15.76 4.29 -9.38
C GLY A 25 14.73 5.05 -8.54
N HIS A 26 13.52 4.51 -8.35
CA HIS A 26 12.48 5.13 -7.53
C HIS A 26 12.51 4.61 -6.09
N THR A 27 12.13 5.49 -5.17
CA THR A 27 12.03 5.18 -3.74
C THR A 27 10.67 5.56 -3.19
N ILE A 28 10.14 4.71 -2.32
CA ILE A 28 9.00 5.02 -1.44
C ILE A 28 9.57 4.98 -0.03
N ASP A 29 9.43 6.07 0.71
CA ASP A 29 9.84 6.11 2.11
C ASP A 29 11.33 5.69 2.30
N ASP A 30 12.23 6.28 1.49
CA ASP A 30 13.67 6.01 1.50
C ASP A 30 14.06 4.53 1.25
N ARG A 31 13.14 3.74 0.66
CA ARG A 31 13.37 2.33 0.30
C ARG A 31 13.07 2.12 -1.18
N PRO A 32 13.72 1.14 -1.84
CA PRO A 32 13.45 0.85 -3.24
C PRO A 32 11.95 0.54 -3.47
N ALA A 33 11.33 1.23 -4.42
CA ALA A 33 9.89 1.09 -4.69
C ALA A 33 9.50 -0.36 -5.04
N LEU A 34 10.35 -1.07 -5.77
CA LEU A 34 10.14 -2.50 -6.07
C LEU A 34 9.97 -3.35 -4.80
N THR A 35 10.70 -3.04 -3.73
CA THR A 35 10.59 -3.79 -2.47
C THR A 35 9.24 -3.58 -1.81
N HIS A 36 8.67 -2.38 -1.93
CA HIS A 36 7.32 -2.07 -1.45
C HIS A 36 6.28 -2.87 -2.23
N ALA A 37 6.23 -2.72 -3.55
CA ALA A 37 5.29 -3.42 -4.42
C ALA A 37 5.31 -4.96 -4.23
N VAL A 38 6.50 -5.55 -4.14
CA VAL A 38 6.67 -7.00 -3.86
C VAL A 38 6.09 -7.37 -2.50
N ARG A 39 6.30 -6.56 -1.47
CA ARG A 39 5.75 -6.83 -0.12
C ARG A 39 4.23 -6.74 -0.12
N VAL A 40 3.64 -5.77 -0.83
CA VAL A 40 2.18 -5.65 -0.95
C VAL A 40 1.60 -6.93 -1.57
N ALA A 41 2.15 -7.37 -2.71
CA ALA A 41 1.72 -8.61 -3.37
C ALA A 41 1.86 -9.85 -2.47
N VAL A 42 2.98 -9.96 -1.71
CA VAL A 42 3.18 -11.05 -0.75
C VAL A 42 2.16 -10.99 0.38
N THR A 43 1.88 -9.81 0.94
CA THR A 43 0.88 -9.63 2.02
C THR A 43 -0.52 -10.04 1.57
N ILE A 44 -0.90 -9.77 0.32
CA ILE A 44 -2.17 -10.30 -0.23
C ILE A 44 -2.14 -11.83 -0.21
N GLY A 45 -1.07 -12.45 -0.74
CA GLY A 45 -0.92 -13.89 -0.80
C GLY A 45 -0.84 -14.61 0.55
N GLU A 46 -0.39 -13.94 1.60
CA GLU A 46 -0.35 -14.46 2.97
C GLU A 46 -1.73 -14.52 3.63
N HIS A 47 -2.69 -13.71 3.15
CA HIS A 47 -3.97 -13.52 3.81
C HIS A 47 -5.18 -13.91 2.97
N VAL A 48 -5.07 -13.88 1.65
CA VAL A 48 -6.14 -14.22 0.70
C VAL A 48 -5.85 -15.62 0.14
N PRO A 49 -6.69 -16.62 0.42
CA PRO A 49 -6.54 -17.95 -0.19
C PRO A 49 -6.72 -17.85 -1.70
N ASN A 50 -5.78 -18.40 -2.47
CA ASN A 50 -5.82 -18.43 -3.94
C ASN A 50 -6.17 -17.07 -4.56
N PRO A 51 -5.36 -16.02 -4.33
CA PRO A 51 -5.69 -14.69 -4.83
C PRO A 51 -5.70 -14.67 -6.35
N ASP A 52 -6.61 -13.86 -6.91
CA ASP A 52 -6.68 -13.64 -8.35
C ASP A 52 -5.33 -13.15 -8.89
N PRO A 53 -4.76 -13.77 -9.93
CA PRO A 53 -3.53 -13.30 -10.57
C PRO A 53 -3.56 -11.82 -10.99
N ASP A 54 -4.71 -11.29 -11.39
CA ASP A 54 -4.87 -9.88 -11.77
C ASP A 54 -4.78 -8.96 -10.55
N LEU A 55 -5.29 -9.39 -9.39
CA LEU A 55 -5.09 -8.66 -8.13
C LEU A 55 -3.62 -8.60 -7.74
N ILE A 56 -2.89 -9.72 -7.86
CA ILE A 56 -1.46 -9.76 -7.57
C ILE A 56 -0.66 -8.90 -8.57
N ALA A 57 -1.01 -8.96 -9.84
CA ALA A 57 -0.41 -8.11 -10.87
C ALA A 57 -0.68 -6.62 -10.59
N ALA A 58 -1.92 -6.24 -10.27
CA ALA A 58 -2.25 -4.87 -9.90
C ALA A 58 -1.46 -4.40 -8.68
N ALA A 59 -1.33 -5.22 -7.63
CA ALA A 59 -0.54 -4.89 -6.45
C ALA A 59 0.96 -4.67 -6.77
N LEU A 60 1.53 -5.46 -7.68
CA LEU A 60 2.93 -5.27 -8.12
C LEU A 60 3.15 -3.98 -8.92
N LEU A 61 2.09 -3.47 -9.54
CA LEU A 61 2.16 -2.35 -10.50
C LEU A 61 1.49 -1.07 -9.97
N HIS A 62 0.94 -1.09 -8.75
CA HIS A 62 0.02 -0.04 -8.27
C HIS A 62 0.64 1.36 -8.21
N ASP A 63 1.93 1.47 -7.88
CA ASP A 63 2.64 2.76 -7.82
C ASP A 63 3.19 3.23 -9.18
N ILE A 64 3.12 2.39 -10.23
CA ILE A 64 3.73 2.71 -11.53
C ILE A 64 3.18 4.00 -12.14
N PRO A 65 1.89 4.33 -12.06
CA PRO A 65 1.38 5.61 -12.54
C PRO A 65 2.09 6.85 -11.96
N ASP A 66 2.69 6.74 -10.77
CA ASP A 66 3.42 7.83 -10.11
C ASP A 66 4.90 7.87 -10.52
N PHE A 67 5.42 6.81 -11.15
CA PHE A 67 6.82 6.70 -11.60
C PHE A 67 6.98 6.81 -13.11
N ALA A 68 5.97 6.38 -13.87
CA ALA A 68 6.00 6.40 -15.32
C ALA A 68 6.00 7.86 -15.85
N PRO A 69 6.68 8.13 -16.98
CA PRO A 69 6.55 9.41 -17.65
C PRO A 69 5.12 9.59 -18.14
N ARG A 70 4.66 10.84 -18.24
CA ARG A 70 3.30 11.18 -18.69
C ARG A 70 2.99 10.74 -20.13
N THR A 71 4.01 10.43 -20.92
CA THR A 71 3.88 9.96 -22.28
C THR A 71 4.89 8.84 -22.50
N PRO A 72 4.46 7.66 -22.99
CA PRO A 72 3.10 7.26 -23.39
C PRO A 72 2.09 7.12 -22.23
N ASP A 73 0.80 7.02 -22.54
CA ASP A 73 -0.26 6.77 -21.54
C ASP A 73 -0.05 5.39 -20.88
N ILE A 74 0.28 5.42 -19.60
CA ILE A 74 0.57 4.21 -18.82
C ILE A 74 -0.66 3.32 -18.68
N TYR A 75 -1.87 3.87 -18.58
CA TYR A 75 -3.09 3.08 -18.44
C TYR A 75 -3.44 2.35 -19.73
N GLN A 76 -3.17 2.97 -20.89
CA GLN A 76 -3.30 2.29 -22.17
C GLN A 76 -2.31 1.12 -22.31
N ILE A 77 -1.06 1.32 -21.86
CA ILE A 77 -0.05 0.25 -21.84
C ILE A 77 -0.50 -0.90 -20.95
N LEU A 78 -0.95 -0.59 -19.73
CA LEU A 78 -1.42 -1.58 -18.77
C LEU A 78 -2.65 -2.34 -19.29
N ALA A 79 -3.63 -1.65 -19.88
CA ALA A 79 -4.80 -2.29 -20.47
C ALA A 79 -4.44 -3.25 -21.60
N THR A 80 -3.50 -2.85 -22.46
CA THR A 80 -3.02 -3.69 -23.57
C THR A 80 -2.28 -4.92 -23.07
N ALA A 81 -1.48 -4.77 -22.01
CA ALA A 81 -0.61 -5.83 -21.50
C ALA A 81 -1.30 -6.80 -20.52
N TYR A 82 -2.33 -6.36 -19.80
CA TYR A 82 -2.93 -7.10 -18.68
C TYR A 82 -4.45 -7.25 -18.77
N GLY A 83 -5.09 -6.69 -19.81
CA GLY A 83 -6.55 -6.62 -19.87
C GLY A 83 -7.12 -5.52 -18.97
N PRO A 84 -8.45 -5.38 -18.89
CA PRO A 84 -9.10 -4.23 -18.25
C PRO A 84 -9.07 -4.25 -16.73
N GLN A 85 -8.93 -5.42 -16.09
CA GLN A 85 -9.08 -5.54 -14.64
C GLN A 85 -7.90 -4.94 -13.86
N VAL A 86 -6.67 -5.20 -14.31
CA VAL A 86 -5.44 -4.67 -13.70
C VAL A 86 -5.38 -3.14 -13.68
N PRO A 87 -5.50 -2.41 -14.81
CA PRO A 87 -5.49 -0.95 -14.81
C PRO A 87 -6.68 -0.35 -14.05
N ARG A 88 -7.83 -1.03 -14.00
CA ARG A 88 -8.99 -0.58 -13.20
C ARG A 88 -8.68 -0.57 -11.70
N ILE A 89 -8.04 -1.64 -11.19
CA ILE A 89 -7.61 -1.71 -9.78
C ILE A 89 -6.54 -0.64 -9.50
N ILE A 90 -5.54 -0.52 -10.38
CA ILE A 90 -4.47 0.47 -10.24
C ILE A 90 -5.03 1.90 -10.22
N ALA A 91 -5.96 2.23 -11.13
CA ALA A 91 -6.58 3.55 -11.17
C ALA A 91 -7.36 3.87 -9.90
N ALA A 92 -8.04 2.89 -9.31
CA ALA A 92 -8.75 3.08 -8.06
C ALA A 92 -7.81 3.31 -6.87
N LEU A 93 -6.66 2.62 -6.84
CA LEU A 93 -5.62 2.82 -5.83
C LEU A 93 -4.96 4.19 -5.98
N GLN A 94 -4.64 4.60 -7.22
CA GLN A 94 -4.07 5.92 -7.47
C GLN A 94 -5.04 7.04 -7.06
N ALA A 95 -6.33 6.90 -7.39
CA ALA A 95 -7.35 7.86 -6.97
C ALA A 95 -7.45 7.94 -5.44
N GLU A 96 -7.36 6.79 -4.75
CA GLU A 96 -7.31 6.78 -3.28
C GLU A 96 -6.09 7.52 -2.73
N HIS A 97 -4.89 7.31 -3.30
CA HIS A 97 -3.69 8.02 -2.87
C HIS A 97 -3.80 9.53 -3.09
N GLN A 98 -4.38 9.96 -4.21
CA GLN A 98 -4.63 11.38 -4.51
C GLN A 98 -5.66 11.99 -3.55
N ASP A 99 -6.68 11.22 -3.17
CA ASP A 99 -7.71 11.68 -2.24
C ASP A 99 -7.16 11.97 -0.83
N LEU A 100 -6.04 11.36 -0.42
CA LEU A 100 -5.42 11.59 0.89
C LEU A 100 -4.92 13.03 1.09
N ASP A 101 -4.75 13.80 0.01
CA ASP A 101 -4.40 15.22 0.08
C ASP A 101 -5.64 16.11 0.34
N MET A 102 -6.85 15.56 0.30
CA MET A 102 -8.09 16.28 0.58
C MET A 102 -8.37 16.37 2.09
N PRO A 103 -9.08 17.42 2.57
CA PRO A 103 -9.42 17.56 3.99
C PRO A 103 -10.22 16.38 4.58
N GLU A 104 -11.10 15.79 3.79
CA GLU A 104 -11.95 14.66 4.16
C GLU A 104 -11.90 13.59 3.05
N PRO A 105 -10.86 12.74 3.02
CA PRO A 105 -10.74 11.72 1.98
C PRO A 105 -11.88 10.70 2.10
N PRO A 106 -12.59 10.37 1.02
CA PRO A 106 -13.64 9.38 1.03
C PRO A 106 -13.09 7.98 1.33
N ILE A 107 -13.82 7.20 2.15
CA ILE A 107 -13.52 5.79 2.44
C ILE A 107 -14.40 4.93 1.54
N ARG A 108 -13.77 4.18 0.62
CA ARG A 108 -14.45 3.28 -0.32
C ARG A 108 -14.13 1.83 0.02
N VAL A 109 -15.17 1.03 0.29
CA VAL A 109 -15.01 -0.39 0.70
C VAL A 109 -15.85 -1.38 -0.12
N ASP A 110 -16.48 -0.90 -1.19
CA ASP A 110 -17.43 -1.69 -1.98
C ASP A 110 -16.75 -2.59 -3.02
N ASP A 111 -15.55 -2.23 -3.46
CA ASP A 111 -14.76 -2.97 -4.44
C ASP A 111 -13.75 -3.88 -3.75
N LEU A 112 -14.06 -5.18 -3.66
CA LEU A 112 -13.24 -6.13 -2.89
C LEU A 112 -11.78 -6.23 -3.39
N PRO A 113 -11.49 -6.40 -4.70
CA PRO A 113 -10.11 -6.38 -5.20
C PRO A 113 -9.32 -5.12 -4.79
N VAL A 114 -9.93 -3.94 -4.94
CA VAL A 114 -9.29 -2.67 -4.56
C VAL A 114 -9.08 -2.61 -3.05
N LEU A 115 -10.08 -3.01 -2.28
CA LEU A 115 -10.02 -3.03 -0.81
C LEU A 115 -8.91 -3.94 -0.29
N LEU A 116 -8.72 -5.11 -0.89
CA LEU A 116 -7.64 -6.04 -0.53
C LEU A 116 -6.27 -5.42 -0.84
N ALA A 117 -6.07 -4.88 -2.04
CA ALA A 117 -4.80 -4.25 -2.41
C ALA A 117 -4.49 -3.02 -1.53
N SER A 118 -5.48 -2.16 -1.32
CA SER A 118 -5.37 -0.96 -0.46
C SER A 118 -5.05 -1.30 1.00
N THR A 119 -5.69 -2.34 1.55
CA THR A 119 -5.41 -2.82 2.91
C THR A 119 -3.99 -3.37 3.01
N ALA A 120 -3.52 -4.12 2.00
CA ALA A 120 -2.15 -4.64 1.96
C ALA A 120 -1.12 -3.52 1.87
N ASP A 121 -1.34 -2.55 0.97
CA ASP A 121 -0.49 -1.38 0.78
C ASP A 121 -0.30 -0.60 2.10
N LYS A 122 -1.41 -0.18 2.72
CA LYS A 122 -1.39 0.51 4.02
C LYS A 122 -0.70 -0.31 5.10
N THR A 123 -0.96 -1.62 5.16
CA THR A 123 -0.30 -2.50 6.12
C THR A 123 1.22 -2.50 5.95
N VAL A 124 1.70 -2.63 4.70
CA VAL A 124 3.13 -2.64 4.38
C VAL A 124 3.77 -1.28 4.66
N ALA A 125 3.15 -0.20 4.21
CA ALA A 125 3.63 1.17 4.38
C ALA A 125 3.77 1.52 5.87
N LEU A 126 2.70 1.35 6.65
CA LEU A 126 2.69 1.69 8.09
C LEU A 126 3.63 0.80 8.91
N THR A 127 3.72 -0.50 8.58
CA THR A 127 4.68 -1.40 9.23
C THR A 127 6.13 -1.01 8.90
N SER A 128 6.40 -0.65 7.64
CA SER A 128 7.72 -0.21 7.22
C SER A 128 8.13 1.09 7.92
N LEU A 129 7.20 2.04 8.02
CA LEU A 129 7.38 3.29 8.76
C LEU A 129 7.71 3.02 10.23
N LEU A 130 6.91 2.21 10.93
CA LEU A 130 7.16 1.86 12.33
C LEU A 130 8.55 1.27 12.51
N ARG A 131 8.94 0.32 11.66
CA ARG A 131 10.28 -0.28 11.72
C ARG A 131 11.39 0.76 11.53
N ARG A 132 11.21 1.74 10.64
CA ARG A 132 12.18 2.84 10.46
C ARG A 132 12.22 3.76 11.68
N ALA A 133 11.07 4.07 12.26
CA ALA A 133 11.00 4.88 13.47
C ALA A 133 11.79 4.22 14.60
N HIS A 134 11.62 2.92 14.81
CA HIS A 134 12.41 2.16 15.80
C HIS A 134 13.90 2.14 15.45
N ALA A 135 14.26 1.89 14.19
CA ALA A 135 15.64 1.85 13.74
C ALA A 135 16.36 3.22 13.85
N SER A 136 15.62 4.33 13.92
CA SER A 136 16.20 5.66 14.12
C SER A 136 16.73 5.91 15.53
N GLY A 137 16.37 5.06 16.50
CA GLY A 137 16.71 5.24 17.92
C GLY A 137 15.85 6.26 18.66
N ASP A 138 15.10 7.11 17.96
CA ASP A 138 14.19 8.11 18.53
C ASP A 138 12.90 8.19 17.70
N VAL A 139 11.92 7.37 18.10
CA VAL A 139 10.61 7.26 17.44
C VAL A 139 9.89 8.61 17.43
N THR A 140 9.93 9.35 18.53
CA THR A 140 9.24 10.64 18.68
C THR A 140 9.80 11.67 17.71
N ARG A 141 11.13 11.83 17.67
CA ARG A 141 11.79 12.73 16.71
C ARG A 141 11.54 12.32 15.27
N PHE A 142 11.58 11.02 14.99
CA PHE A 142 11.29 10.51 13.66
C PHE A 142 9.87 10.88 13.19
N LEU A 143 8.86 10.70 14.04
CA LEU A 143 7.47 11.01 13.70
C LEU A 143 7.17 12.51 13.66
N ARG A 144 7.84 13.34 14.46
CA ARG A 144 7.71 14.81 14.41
C ARG A 144 7.99 15.40 13.04
N THR A 145 8.87 14.79 12.26
CA THR A 145 9.19 15.23 10.89
C THR A 145 8.12 14.85 9.86
N ARG A 146 7.01 14.22 10.27
CA ARG A 146 5.97 13.67 9.37
C ARG A 146 4.55 14.10 9.79
N PRO A 147 4.27 15.42 9.89
CA PRO A 147 2.99 15.92 10.38
C PRO A 147 1.79 15.51 9.50
N ALA A 148 1.96 15.48 8.17
CA ALA A 148 0.89 15.07 7.23
C ALA A 148 0.41 13.64 7.49
N LEU A 149 1.35 12.70 7.69
CA LEU A 149 1.02 11.34 8.07
C LEU A 149 0.25 11.29 9.40
N LEU A 150 0.70 12.03 10.42
CA LEU A 150 0.03 12.03 11.72
C LEU A 150 -1.41 12.57 11.63
N ALA A 151 -1.65 13.53 10.73
CA ALA A 151 -2.99 14.04 10.45
C ALA A 151 -3.91 13.01 9.78
N LEU A 152 -3.35 12.03 9.04
CA LEU A 152 -4.10 10.95 8.39
C LEU A 152 -4.42 9.76 9.30
N LEU A 153 -3.87 9.68 10.52
CA LEU A 153 -4.14 8.56 11.43
C LEU A 153 -5.64 8.31 11.70
N PRO A 154 -6.47 9.34 11.97
CA PRO A 154 -7.91 9.15 12.14
C PRO A 154 -8.57 8.58 10.88
N HIS A 155 -8.14 9.02 9.69
CA HIS A 155 -8.65 8.50 8.42
C HIS A 155 -8.29 7.01 8.25
N PHE A 156 -7.03 6.62 8.48
CA PHE A 156 -6.64 5.21 8.37
C PHE A 156 -7.35 4.31 9.39
N ARG A 157 -7.62 4.84 10.60
CA ARG A 157 -8.41 4.15 11.61
C ARG A 157 -9.85 3.92 11.14
N ALA A 158 -10.49 4.95 10.60
CA ALA A 158 -11.83 4.85 10.04
C ALA A 158 -11.89 3.89 8.85
N PHE A 159 -10.88 3.92 7.96
CA PHE A 159 -10.73 2.95 6.88
C PHE A 159 -10.66 1.52 7.41
N GLN A 160 -9.79 1.25 8.40
CA GLN A 160 -9.64 -0.09 8.97
C GLN A 160 -10.95 -0.60 9.59
N GLN A 161 -11.70 0.25 10.28
CA GLN A 161 -13.00 -0.09 10.85
C GLN A 161 -14.04 -0.42 9.76
N ALA A 162 -14.11 0.39 8.69
CA ALA A 162 -15.01 0.16 7.57
C ALA A 162 -14.66 -1.13 6.80
N ALA A 163 -13.36 -1.42 6.64
CA ALA A 163 -12.85 -2.59 5.94
C ALA A 163 -12.96 -3.89 6.75
N HIS A 164 -13.07 -3.80 8.09
CA HIS A 164 -12.87 -4.94 9.01
C HIS A 164 -13.69 -6.18 8.68
N HIS A 165 -14.95 -6.02 8.26
CA HIS A 165 -15.85 -7.13 7.95
C HIS A 165 -15.81 -7.59 6.49
N ARG A 166 -15.02 -6.90 5.65
CA ARG A 166 -14.96 -7.12 4.20
C ARG A 166 -13.64 -7.78 3.75
N VAL A 167 -12.60 -7.70 4.57
CA VAL A 167 -11.29 -8.34 4.31
C VAL A 167 -11.05 -9.53 5.23
N PRO A 168 -10.11 -10.45 4.91
CA PRO A 168 -9.76 -11.55 5.80
C PRO A 168 -9.39 -11.07 7.20
N LEU A 169 -9.89 -11.73 8.25
CA LEU A 169 -9.73 -11.34 9.65
C LEU A 169 -8.25 -11.07 10.02
N ARG A 170 -7.34 -11.95 9.60
CA ARG A 170 -5.91 -11.82 9.88
C ARG A 170 -5.27 -10.60 9.20
N MET A 171 -5.77 -10.22 8.03
CA MET A 171 -5.32 -9.03 7.30
C MET A 171 -5.78 -7.76 8.02
N SER A 172 -7.05 -7.70 8.43
CA SER A 172 -7.59 -6.58 9.21
C SER A 172 -6.85 -6.43 10.54
N ALA A 173 -6.61 -7.53 11.27
CA ALA A 173 -5.86 -7.52 12.53
C ALA A 173 -4.41 -7.04 12.37
N ARG A 174 -3.78 -7.36 11.22
CA ARG A 174 -2.42 -6.89 10.88
C ARG A 174 -2.38 -5.37 10.72
N LEU A 175 -3.35 -4.79 10.00
CA LEU A 175 -3.48 -3.35 9.84
C LEU A 175 -3.80 -2.67 11.18
N ASP A 176 -4.74 -3.22 11.94
CA ASP A 176 -5.11 -2.72 13.28
C ASP A 176 -3.91 -2.65 14.23
N THR A 177 -3.06 -3.69 14.23
CA THR A 177 -1.84 -3.72 15.03
C THR A 177 -0.88 -2.59 14.64
N ALA A 178 -0.65 -2.39 13.34
CA ALA A 178 0.22 -1.31 12.86
C ALA A 178 -0.33 0.07 13.25
N LEU A 179 -1.62 0.31 13.07
CA LEU A 179 -2.26 1.58 13.46
C LEU A 179 -2.18 1.83 14.96
N THR A 180 -2.47 0.83 15.78
CA THR A 180 -2.44 0.94 17.23
C THR A 180 -1.04 1.30 17.75
N LEU A 181 0.00 0.70 17.18
CA LEU A 181 1.38 1.03 17.52
C LEU A 181 1.74 2.46 17.11
N LEU A 182 1.29 2.89 15.93
CA LEU A 182 1.60 4.23 15.41
C LEU A 182 0.85 5.33 16.17
N GLU A 183 -0.41 5.12 16.52
CA GLU A 183 -1.18 6.04 17.36
C GLU A 183 -0.58 6.21 18.76
N ARG A 184 -0.14 5.10 19.39
CA ARG A 184 0.57 5.16 20.67
C ARG A 184 1.83 6.01 20.57
N ALA A 185 2.62 5.83 19.50
CA ALA A 185 3.80 6.63 19.25
C ALA A 185 3.47 8.11 18.97
N ALA A 186 2.38 8.38 18.24
CA ALA A 186 1.91 9.73 17.93
C ALA A 186 1.46 10.50 19.18
N THR A 187 0.80 9.85 20.14
CA THR A 187 0.47 10.46 21.43
C THR A 187 1.71 10.93 22.18
N GLY A 188 2.81 10.16 22.11
CA GLY A 188 4.11 10.55 22.68
C GLY A 188 4.73 11.81 22.04
N VAL A 189 4.43 12.07 20.76
CA VAL A 189 4.82 13.31 20.08
C VAL A 189 4.05 14.51 20.62
N GLN A 190 2.74 14.37 20.82
CA GLN A 190 1.87 15.45 21.29
C GLN A 190 2.18 15.85 22.74
N THR A 191 2.50 14.89 23.60
CA THR A 191 2.87 15.15 25.00
C THR A 191 4.24 15.84 25.10
N ALA A 192 5.21 15.39 24.31
CA ALA A 192 6.56 15.98 24.31
C ALA A 192 6.63 17.37 23.66
N SER A 193 5.62 17.79 22.88
CA SER A 193 5.55 19.14 22.30
C SER A 193 4.84 20.15 23.21
N ARG A 194 4.30 19.70 24.35
CA ARG A 194 3.67 20.56 25.39
C ARG A 194 4.60 20.83 26.59
N GLN A 195 5.81 20.28 26.58
CA GLN A 195 6.88 20.54 27.55
C GLN A 195 7.92 21.45 26.92
#